data_AF-A0A2A4MPM2-F1
#
_entry.id   AF-A0A2A4MPM2-F1
#
_cell.length_a   1.000
_cell.length_b   1.000
_cell.length_c   1.000
_cell.angle_alpha   90.00
_cell.angle_beta   90.00
_cell.angle_gamma   90.00
#
_symmetry.space_group_name_H-M   'P 1'
#
loop_
_entity.id
_entity.type
_entity.pdbx_description
1 polymer ?
#
loop_
_entity_poly.entity_id
_entity_poly.type
_entity_poly.pdbx_seq_one_letter_code
_entity_poly.pdbx_strand_id
1 'polypeptide(L)'
;MELVSIVIFMALIEYLVFGGFVGKARVTYDIPAPATTGNEIFERYFRVHQNTLESLIVFIPAIIGFATYVHNEVAAILGVGFIIGRVLYFRGYVKNPKSRAAGSAIGGLSLVILLLGGLIGAVIAYL
;
A
#
# COMPACT_ATOMS: atom_id res chain seq x y z
N MET A 1 -12.15 -10.73 -13.47
CA MET A 1 -11.75 -9.66 -12.51
C MET A 1 -11.59 -10.18 -11.08
N GLU A 2 -11.87 -11.45 -10.84
CA GLU A 2 -11.92 -12.11 -9.54
C GLU A 2 -10.57 -12.04 -8.82
N LEU A 3 -9.47 -12.35 -9.51
CA LEU A 3 -8.11 -12.28 -8.97
C LEU A 3 -7.76 -10.87 -8.49
N VAL A 4 -8.09 -9.85 -9.28
CA VAL A 4 -7.84 -8.45 -8.94
C VAL A 4 -8.70 -8.03 -7.75
N SER A 5 -9.98 -8.42 -7.71
CA SER A 5 -10.85 -8.16 -6.56
C SER A 5 -10.30 -8.79 -5.27
N ILE A 6 -9.85 -10.04 -5.33
CA ILE A 6 -9.22 -10.73 -4.19
C ILE A 6 -7.99 -9.95 -3.72
N VAL A 7 -7.12 -9.53 -4.64
CA VAL A 7 -5.92 -8.75 -4.32
C VAL A 7 -6.26 -7.40 -3.68
N ILE A 8 -7.29 -6.70 -4.17
CA ILE A 8 -7.77 -5.45 -3.56
C ILE A 8 -8.25 -5.71 -2.13
N PHE A 9 -9.07 -6.74 -1.90
CA PHE A 9 -9.53 -7.08 -0.55
C PHE A 9 -8.37 -7.45 0.39
N MET A 10 -7.36 -8.19 -0.09
CA MET A 10 -6.17 -8.47 0.69
C MET A 10 -5.40 -7.20 1.07
N ALA A 11 -5.24 -6.25 0.15
CA ALA A 11 -4.58 -4.96 0.43
C ALA A 11 -5.37 -4.12 1.45
N LEU A 12 -6.71 -4.16 1.40
CA LEU A 12 -7.57 -3.49 2.38
C LEU A 12 -7.47 -4.15 3.77
N ILE A 13 -7.40 -5.48 3.83
CA ILE A 13 -7.17 -6.22 5.08
C ILE A 13 -5.79 -5.86 5.65
N GLU A 14 -4.74 -5.82 4.84
CA GLU A 14 -3.41 -5.38 5.26
C GLU A 14 -3.46 -3.97 5.89
N TYR A 15 -4.15 -3.04 5.24
CA TYR A 15 -4.32 -1.69 5.76
C TYR A 15 -5.03 -1.66 7.13
N LEU A 16 -6.12 -2.43 7.29
CA LEU A 16 -6.81 -2.57 8.58
C LEU A 16 -5.89 -3.15 9.66
N VAL A 17 -5.07 -4.15 9.31
CA VAL A 17 -4.08 -4.73 10.22
C VAL A 17 -3.05 -3.69 10.66
N PHE A 18 -2.54 -2.86 9.74
CA PHE A 18 -1.65 -1.75 10.10
C PHE A 18 -2.33 -0.74 11.02
N GLY A 19 -3.62 -0.45 10.80
CA GLY A 19 -4.42 0.39 11.70
C GLY A 19 -4.54 -0.20 13.11
N GLY A 20 -4.72 -1.52 13.21
CA GLY A 20 -4.67 -2.24 14.48
C GLY A 20 -3.34 -2.09 15.21
N PHE A 21 -2.22 -2.13 14.50
CA PHE A 21 -0.90 -1.87 15.08
C PHE A 21 -0.73 -0.42 15.56
N VAL A 22 -1.29 0.57 14.85
CA VAL A 22 -1.32 1.97 15.33
C VAL A 22 -2.13 2.08 16.62
N GLY A 23 -3.30 1.44 16.68
CA GLY A 23 -4.14 1.40 17.88
C GLY A 23 -3.41 0.76 19.08
N LYS A 24 -2.72 -0.36 18.83
CA LYS A 24 -1.88 -1.00 19.85
C LYS A 24 -0.74 -0.08 20.31
N ALA A 25 0.00 0.52 19.38
CA ALA A 25 1.09 1.44 19.70
C ALA A 25 0.60 2.67 20.49
N ARG A 26 -0.61 3.15 20.19
CA ARG A 26 -1.24 4.25 20.92
C ARG A 26 -1.35 3.95 22.42
N VAL A 27 -1.80 2.75 22.76
CA VAL A 27 -1.91 2.27 24.15
C VAL A 27 -0.53 1.99 24.73
N THR A 28 0.35 1.32 23.99
CA THR A 28 1.71 0.97 24.49
C THR A 28 2.57 2.19 24.83
N TYR A 29 2.40 3.30 24.11
CA TYR A 29 3.24 4.49 24.25
C TYR A 29 2.48 5.70 24.81
N ASP A 30 1.31 5.48 25.41
CA ASP A 30 0.50 6.51 26.09
C ASP A 30 0.26 7.77 25.23
N ILE A 31 -0.19 7.59 23.99
CA ILE A 31 -0.48 8.70 23.07
C ILE A 31 -1.99 8.97 23.05
N PRO A 32 -2.54 9.88 23.86
CA PRO A 32 -3.98 10.14 23.89
C PRO A 32 -4.46 10.70 22.55
N ALA A 33 -5.66 10.29 22.11
CA ALA A 33 -6.30 10.97 20.99
C ALA A 33 -6.60 12.44 21.37
N PRO A 34 -6.48 13.41 20.45
CA PRO A 34 -6.23 13.29 19.00
C PRO A 34 -4.74 13.31 18.61
N ALA A 35 -3.81 13.19 19.56
CA ALA A 35 -2.38 13.32 19.26
C ALA A 35 -1.90 12.24 18.26
N THR A 36 -1.05 12.70 17.33
CA THR A 36 -0.39 11.89 16.30
C THR A 36 1.14 11.96 16.40
N THR A 37 1.66 12.61 17.44
CA THR A 37 3.08 12.76 17.75
C THR A 37 3.32 12.49 19.23
N GLY A 38 4.57 12.19 19.60
CA GLY A 38 5.00 12.07 21.00
C GLY A 38 6.06 10.99 21.21
N ASN A 39 5.77 9.75 20.82
CA ASN A 39 6.73 8.65 20.86
C ASN A 39 7.20 8.30 19.45
N GLU A 40 8.51 8.27 19.23
CA GLU A 40 9.08 8.04 17.91
C GLU A 40 8.64 6.69 17.30
N ILE A 41 8.50 5.64 18.11
CA ILE A 41 8.06 4.33 17.61
C ILE A 41 6.58 4.37 17.22
N PHE A 42 5.72 5.01 18.04
CA PHE A 42 4.33 5.27 17.67
C PHE A 42 4.24 6.02 16.34
N GLU A 43 5.02 7.10 16.19
CA GLU A 43 5.03 7.91 14.97
C GLU A 43 5.40 7.08 13.74
N ARG A 44 6.35 6.13 13.87
CA ARG A 44 6.69 5.21 12.76
C ARG A 44 5.49 4.35 12.35
N TYR A 45 4.77 3.74 13.29
CA TYR A 45 3.56 2.97 12.98
C TYR A 45 2.50 3.85 12.32
N PHE A 46 2.26 5.04 12.87
CA PHE A 46 1.29 6.00 12.34
C PHE A 46 1.63 6.41 10.91
N ARG A 47 2.91 6.75 10.64
CA ARG A 47 3.39 7.13 9.30
C ARG A 47 3.32 6.00 8.29
N VAL A 48 3.58 4.76 8.69
CA VAL A 48 3.42 3.61 7.78
C VAL A 48 1.95 3.44 7.38
N HIS A 49 1.05 3.50 8.35
CA HIS A 49 -0.39 3.39 8.09
C HIS A 49 -0.88 4.53 7.18
N GLN A 50 -0.50 5.78 7.47
CA GLN A 50 -0.84 6.94 6.63
C GLN A 50 -0.30 6.82 5.21
N ASN A 51 0.98 6.45 5.03
CA ASN A 51 1.56 6.30 3.70
C ASN A 51 0.92 5.15 2.91
N THR A 52 0.46 4.10 3.59
CA THR A 52 -0.28 3.01 2.96
C THR A 52 -1.66 3.49 2.49
N LEU A 53 -2.36 4.30 3.28
CA LEU A 53 -3.62 4.95 2.86
C LEU A 53 -3.43 5.80 1.60
N GLU A 54 -2.40 6.66 1.59
CA GLU A 54 -2.06 7.50 0.43
C GLU A 54 -1.79 6.64 -0.82
N SER A 55 -1.08 5.51 -0.64
CA SER A 55 -0.78 4.59 -1.73
C SER A 55 -2.03 3.84 -2.22
N LEU A 56 -2.94 3.47 -1.33
CA LEU A 56 -4.17 2.75 -1.67
C LEU A 56 -5.12 3.58 -2.56
N ILE A 57 -5.19 4.90 -2.33
CA ILE A 57 -5.98 5.82 -3.16
C ILE A 57 -5.57 5.73 -4.63
N VAL A 58 -4.28 5.54 -4.91
CA VAL A 58 -3.75 5.38 -6.28
C VAL A 58 -3.85 3.93 -6.75
N PHE A 59 -3.52 2.98 -5.87
CA PHE A 59 -3.41 1.56 -6.20
C PHE A 59 -4.73 0.97 -6.71
N ILE A 60 -5.84 1.23 -6.01
CA ILE A 60 -7.14 0.63 -6.33
C ILE A 60 -7.63 1.01 -7.75
N PRO A 61 -7.70 2.30 -8.14
CA PRO A 61 -8.09 2.64 -9.51
C PRO A 61 -7.04 2.19 -10.53
N ALA A 62 -5.74 2.24 -10.20
CA ALA A 62 -4.68 1.82 -11.11
C ALA A 62 -4.75 0.32 -11.46
N ILE A 63 -4.95 -0.55 -10.46
CA ILE A 63 -5.04 -2.01 -10.71
C ILE A 63 -6.30 -2.36 -11.49
N ILE A 64 -7.42 -1.69 -11.22
CA ILE A 64 -8.66 -1.88 -11.99
C ILE A 64 -8.45 -1.44 -13.44
N GLY A 65 -7.88 -0.25 -13.67
CA GLY A 65 -7.57 0.25 -15.01
C GLY A 65 -6.63 -0.69 -15.78
N PHE A 66 -5.50 -1.09 -15.18
CA PHE A 66 -4.56 -2.02 -15.81
C PHE A 66 -5.22 -3.37 -16.14
N ALA A 67 -6.00 -3.93 -15.21
CA ALA A 67 -6.68 -5.20 -15.43
C ALA A 67 -7.71 -5.12 -16.57
N THR A 68 -8.37 -3.96 -16.72
CA THR A 68 -9.42 -3.73 -17.72
C THR A 68 -8.84 -3.52 -19.11
N TYR A 69 -7.79 -2.70 -19.22
CA TYR A 69 -7.26 -2.25 -20.51
C TYR A 69 -5.99 -2.96 -20.97
N VAL A 70 -5.33 -3.71 -20.09
CA VAL A 70 -4.05 -4.37 -20.39
C VAL A 70 -4.12 -5.88 -20.16
N HIS A 71 -4.16 -6.33 -18.90
CA HIS A 71 -4.16 -7.77 -18.58
C HIS A 71 -4.52 -8.04 -17.12
N ASN A 72 -5.56 -8.84 -16.88
CA ASN A 72 -6.10 -9.13 -15.54
C ASN A 72 -5.11 -9.88 -14.62
N GLU A 73 -4.46 -10.94 -15.12
CA GLU A 73 -3.55 -11.80 -14.37
C GLU A 73 -2.26 -11.06 -14.00
N VAL A 74 -1.70 -10.27 -14.93
CA VAL A 74 -0.52 -9.44 -14.67
C VAL A 74 -0.84 -8.36 -13.64
N ALA A 75 -2.03 -7.75 -13.70
CA ALA A 75 -2.48 -6.80 -12.69
C ALA A 75 -2.49 -7.44 -11.29
N ALA A 76 -3.01 -8.67 -11.17
CA ALA A 76 -3.03 -9.40 -9.91
C ALA A 76 -1.61 -9.70 -9.39
N ILE A 77 -0.67 -10.12 -10.25
CA ILE A 77 0.73 -10.36 -9.87
C ILE A 77 1.38 -9.07 -9.35
N LEU A 78 1.21 -7.96 -10.07
CA LEU A 78 1.73 -6.65 -9.65
C LEU A 78 1.08 -6.19 -8.32
N GLY A 79 -0.20 -6.46 -8.13
CA GLY A 79 -0.89 -6.14 -6.88
C GLY A 79 -0.42 -6.98 -5.68
N VAL A 80 -0.10 -8.26 -5.88
CA VAL A 80 0.59 -9.06 -4.84
C VAL A 80 1.97 -8.47 -4.53
N GLY A 81 2.70 -8.02 -5.55
CA GLY A 81 3.96 -7.29 -5.39
C GLY A 81 3.80 -6.02 -4.54
N PHE A 82 2.73 -5.26 -4.76
CA PHE A 82 2.40 -4.10 -3.94
C PHE A 82 2.22 -4.47 -2.46
N ILE A 83 1.39 -5.48 -2.15
CA ILE A 83 1.13 -5.95 -0.78
C ILE A 83 2.43 -6.40 -0.10
N ILE A 84 3.24 -7.23 -0.77
CA ILE A 84 4.55 -7.68 -0.23
C ILE A 84 5.45 -6.46 0.05
N GLY A 85 5.49 -5.50 -0.86
CA GLY A 85 6.22 -4.25 -0.67
C GLY A 85 5.78 -3.48 0.58
N ARG A 86 4.47 -3.44 0.86
CA ARG A 86 3.90 -2.79 2.05
C ARG A 86 4.25 -3.51 3.35
N VAL A 87 4.19 -4.83 3.40
CA VAL A 87 4.67 -5.61 4.56
C VAL A 87 6.16 -5.34 4.84
N LEU A 88 7.00 -5.35 3.80
CA LEU A 88 8.43 -5.08 3.94
C LEU A 88 8.70 -3.64 4.39
N TYR A 89 7.94 -2.69 3.83
CA TYR A 89 8.00 -1.28 4.21
C TYR A 89 7.65 -1.09 5.69
N PHE A 90 6.56 -1.71 6.15
CA PHE A 90 6.12 -1.68 7.54
C PHE A 90 7.21 -2.20 8.48
N ARG A 91 7.70 -3.43 8.22
CA ARG A 91 8.72 -4.06 9.08
C ARG A 91 10.01 -3.26 9.11
N GLY A 92 10.43 -2.75 7.95
CA GLY A 92 11.62 -1.93 7.81
C GLY A 92 11.50 -0.64 8.61
N TYR A 93 10.44 0.13 8.36
CA TYR A 93 10.25 1.46 8.97
C TYR A 93 10.13 1.37 10.49
N VAL A 94 9.28 0.48 11.01
CA VAL A 94 9.08 0.33 12.45
C VAL A 94 10.40 -0.01 13.16
N LYS A 95 11.18 -0.95 12.61
CA LYS A 95 12.49 -1.34 13.14
C LYS A 95 13.50 -0.20 13.06
N ASN A 96 13.69 0.35 11.87
CA ASN A 96 14.60 1.47 11.60
C ASN A 96 14.11 2.24 10.35
N PRO A 97 13.74 3.52 10.47
CA PRO A 97 13.24 4.32 9.34
C PRO A 97 14.15 4.31 8.11
N LYS A 98 15.47 4.14 8.26
CA LYS A 98 16.42 4.06 7.14
C LYS A 98 16.30 2.76 6.33
N SER A 99 15.73 1.69 6.92
CA SER A 99 15.59 0.38 6.28
C SER A 99 14.31 0.22 5.47
N ARG A 100 13.50 1.28 5.30
CA ARG A 100 12.21 1.22 4.59
C ARG A 100 12.33 1.18 3.06
N ALA A 101 13.50 1.55 2.51
CA ALA A 101 13.67 1.83 1.09
C ALA A 101 13.36 0.64 0.17
N ALA A 102 13.77 -0.59 0.54
CA ALA A 102 13.50 -1.77 -0.28
C ALA A 102 12.00 -2.05 -0.43
N GLY A 103 11.24 -1.99 0.68
CA GLY A 103 9.78 -2.14 0.64
C GLY A 103 9.10 -1.01 -0.14
N SER A 104 9.56 0.23 0.04
CA SER A 104 9.09 1.38 -0.76
C SER A 104 9.32 1.17 -2.26
N ALA A 105 10.49 0.66 -2.65
CA ALA A 105 10.83 0.45 -4.06
C ALA A 105 9.95 -0.62 -4.70
N ILE A 106 9.75 -1.77 -4.04
CA ILE A 106 8.91 -2.86 -4.55
C ILE A 106 7.45 -2.41 -4.71
N GLY A 107 6.88 -1.81 -3.66
CA GLY A 107 5.51 -1.32 -3.70
C GLY A 107 5.32 -0.15 -4.66
N GLY A 108 6.30 0.76 -4.72
CA GLY A 108 6.29 1.92 -5.61
C GLY A 108 6.39 1.52 -7.08
N LEU A 109 7.29 0.59 -7.43
CA LEU A 109 7.42 0.10 -8.80
C LEU A 109 6.14 -0.57 -9.27
N SER A 110 5.54 -1.42 -8.43
CA SER A 110 4.26 -2.06 -8.72
C SER A 110 3.17 -1.02 -9.01
N LEU A 111 3.10 0.03 -8.18
CA LEU A 111 2.13 1.12 -8.34
C LEU A 111 2.33 1.90 -9.64
N VAL A 112 3.57 2.24 -9.98
CA VAL A 112 3.91 2.99 -11.20
C VAL A 112 3.57 2.18 -12.45
N ILE A 113 3.90 0.89 -12.47
CA ILE A 113 3.59 0.01 -13.61
C ILE A 113 2.08 -0.11 -13.80
N LEU A 114 1.32 -0.32 -12.72
CA LEU A 114 -0.14 -0.40 -12.78
C LEU A 114 -0.75 0.91 -13.29
N LEU A 115 -0.30 2.06 -12.76
CA LEU A 115 -0.85 3.36 -13.10
C LEU A 115 -0.55 3.75 -14.56
N LEU A 116 0.72 3.70 -14.96
CA LEU A 116 1.12 4.08 -16.31
C LEU A 116 0.64 3.07 -17.34
N GLY A 117 0.73 1.77 -17.05
CA GLY A 117 0.22 0.73 -17.93
C GLY A 117 -1.30 0.84 -18.13
N GLY A 118 -2.06 1.05 -17.05
CA GLY A 118 -3.50 1.27 -17.14
C GLY A 118 -3.86 2.51 -17.95
N LEU A 119 -3.14 3.62 -17.78
CA LEU A 119 -3.33 4.83 -18.58
C LEU A 119 -3.03 4.58 -20.06
N ILE A 120 -1.88 3.98 -20.38
CA ILE A 120 -1.48 3.69 -21.77
C ILE A 120 -2.49 2.76 -22.44
N GLY A 121 -2.89 1.68 -21.75
CA GLY A 121 -3.91 0.75 -22.24
C GLY A 121 -5.24 1.45 -22.52
N ALA A 122 -5.69 2.31 -21.61
CA ALA A 122 -6.94 3.07 -21.80
C ALA A 122 -6.87 4.02 -23.00
N VAL A 123 -5.73 4.70 -23.19
CA VAL A 123 -5.52 5.59 -24.34
C VAL A 123 -5.52 4.80 -25.65
N ILE A 124 -4.82 3.66 -25.70
CA ILE A 124 -4.79 2.81 -26.89
C ILE A 124 -6.19 2.28 -27.22
N ALA A 125 -6.98 1.91 -26.21
CA ALA A 125 -8.35 1.41 -26.41
C ALA A 125 -9.34 2.51 -26.87
N TYR A 126 -9.02 3.79 -26.62
CA TYR A 126 -9.83 4.93 -27.03
C TYR A 126 -9.58 5.37 -28.48
N LEU A 127 -8.33 5.26 -28.95
CA LEU A 127 -7.91 5.64 -30.30
C LEU A 127 -8.35 4.62 -31.36
#